data_AF-A0A534CDI5-F1
#
_entry.id   AF-A0A534CDI5-F1
#
_cell.length_a   1.000
_cell.length_b   1.000
_cell.length_c   1.000
_cell.angle_alpha   90.00
_cell.angle_beta   90.00
_cell.angle_gamma   90.00
#
_symmetry.space_group_name_H-M   'P 1'
#
loop_
_entity.id
_entity.type
_entity.pdbx_description
1 polymer ?
#
loop_
_entity_poly.entity_id
_entity_poly.type
_entity_poly.pdbx_seq_one_letter_code
_entity_poly.pdbx_strand_id
1 'polypeptide(L)'
;MADITRRQFLTVSGASLAGSSLALMGFCPTAALAEVREFKLARATETRNTCPYCAVACGVLMYSLGDRAKNARSSIFHIEGDPDHPVNRGTLCPKGAGLIDFIHSPSRL
;
A
#
# COMPACT_ATOMS: atom_id res chain seq x y z
N MET A 1 -22.93 11.39 48.41
CA MET A 1 -23.40 12.19 47.25
C MET A 1 -22.18 12.95 46.79
N ALA A 2 -21.60 12.59 45.64
CA ALA A 2 -20.30 13.17 45.24
C ALA A 2 -20.48 14.67 44.94
N ASP A 3 -19.71 15.54 45.60
CA ASP A 3 -19.72 16.98 45.35
C ASP A 3 -19.10 17.27 43.98
N ILE A 4 -19.96 17.49 42.97
CA ILE A 4 -19.55 17.83 41.62
C ILE A 4 -19.35 19.35 41.53
N THR A 5 -18.13 19.76 41.18
CA THR A 5 -17.84 21.18 40.94
C THR A 5 -18.46 21.66 39.61
N ARG A 6 -18.77 22.95 39.50
CA ARG A 6 -19.32 23.56 38.26
C ARG A 6 -18.44 23.29 37.03
N ARG A 7 -17.12 23.26 37.21
CA ARG A 7 -16.16 22.91 36.15
C ARG A 7 -16.32 21.46 35.70
N GLN A 8 -16.39 20.51 36.64
CA GLN A 8 -16.61 19.10 36.32
C GLN A 8 -17.96 18.87 35.63
N PHE A 9 -19.01 19.59 36.04
CA PHE A 9 -20.32 19.52 35.37
C PHE A 9 -20.25 19.94 33.90
N LEU A 10 -19.58 21.07 33.60
CA LEU A 10 -19.41 21.54 32.22
C LEU A 10 -18.54 20.59 31.38
N THR A 11 -17.47 20.04 31.96
CA THR A 11 -16.60 19.08 31.26
C THR A 11 -17.33 17.79 30.90
N VAL A 12 -18.09 17.21 31.83
CA VAL A 12 -18.84 15.97 31.60
C VAL A 12 -19.96 16.18 30.58
N SER A 13 -20.69 17.30 30.67
CA SER A 13 -21.79 17.63 29.75
C SER A 13 -21.26 17.89 28.33
N GLY A 14 -20.14 18.61 28.20
CA GLY A 14 -19.51 18.87 26.90
C GLY A 14 -18.98 17.59 26.25
N ALA A 15 -18.30 16.73 27.02
CA ALA A 15 -17.78 15.46 26.54
C ALA A 15 -18.89 14.49 26.10
N SER A 16 -20.00 14.45 26.82
CA SER A 16 -21.14 13.58 26.49
C SER A 16 -21.90 14.04 25.25
N LEU A 17 -22.15 15.35 25.10
CA LEU A 17 -22.73 15.91 23.87
C LEU A 17 -21.83 15.66 22.65
N ALA A 18 -20.53 15.91 22.77
CA ALA A 18 -19.59 15.68 21.68
C ALA A 18 -19.48 14.19 21.32
N GLY A 19 -19.34 13.31 22.32
CA GLY A 19 -19.22 11.87 22.12
C GLY A 19 -20.47 11.24 21.49
N SER A 20 -21.67 11.62 21.95
CA SER A 20 -22.92 11.14 21.36
C SER A 20 -23.16 11.66 19.93
N SER A 21 -22.82 12.92 19.66
CA SER A 21 -22.90 13.49 18.30
C SER A 21 -21.98 12.77 17.32
N LEU A 22 -20.73 12.46 17.73
CA LEU A 22 -19.78 11.70 16.91
C LEU A 22 -20.28 10.28 16.62
N ALA A 23 -20.88 9.61 17.62
CA ALA A 23 -21.46 8.29 17.44
C ALA A 23 -22.65 8.31 16.46
N LEU A 24 -23.56 9.30 16.59
CA LEU A 24 -24.70 9.47 15.69
C LEU A 24 -24.28 9.80 14.25
N MET A 25 -23.21 10.57 14.08
CA MET A 25 -22.64 10.90 12.77
C MET A 25 -21.78 9.77 12.17
N GLY A 26 -21.70 8.60 12.81
CA GLY A 26 -21.00 7.44 12.28
C GLY A 26 -19.48 7.47 12.42
N PHE A 27 -18.94 8.34 13.28
CA PHE A 27 -17.50 8.37 13.62
C PHE A 27 -17.13 7.35 14.71
N CYS A 28 -18.11 6.71 15.35
CA CYS A 28 -17.84 5.57 16.22
C CYS A 28 -17.68 4.32 15.36
N PRO A 29 -16.49 3.71 15.28
CA PRO A 29 -16.27 2.55 14.43
C PRO A 29 -17.06 1.37 14.99
N THR A 30 -18.18 1.04 14.34
CA THR A 30 -18.72 -0.32 14.41
C THR A 30 -17.69 -1.24 13.76
N ALA A 31 -17.48 -2.45 14.29
CA ALA A 31 -16.55 -3.41 13.72
C ALA A 31 -16.78 -3.50 12.21
N ALA A 32 -15.81 -3.05 11.42
CA ALA A 32 -15.95 -2.98 9.98
C ALA A 32 -16.07 -4.42 9.45
N LEU A 33 -17.29 -4.83 9.10
CA LEU A 33 -17.57 -6.16 8.51
C LEU A 33 -16.94 -6.32 7.12
N ALA A 34 -16.43 -5.24 6.54
CA ALA A 34 -15.58 -5.27 5.36
C ALA A 34 -14.12 -5.22 5.82
N GLU A 35 -13.55 -6.41 6.09
CA GLU A 35 -12.09 -6.55 6.13
C GLU A 35 -11.54 -5.98 4.81
N VAL A 36 -10.69 -4.95 4.90
CA VAL A 36 -9.97 -4.44 3.73
C VAL A 36 -9.11 -5.60 3.25
N ARG A 37 -9.40 -6.11 2.04
CA ARG A 37 -8.59 -7.18 1.45
C ARG A 37 -7.12 -6.81 1.60
N GLU A 38 -6.35 -7.73 2.17
CA GLU A 38 -4.92 -7.53 2.39
C GLU A 38 -4.26 -7.00 1.11
N PHE A 39 -3.44 -5.95 1.25
CA PHE A 39 -2.82 -5.30 0.10
C PHE A 39 -2.04 -6.34 -0.70
N LYS A 40 -2.25 -6.40 -2.02
CA LYS A 40 -1.53 -7.34 -2.91
C LYS A 40 0.00 -7.22 -2.78
N LEU A 41 0.48 -6.05 -2.39
CA LEU A 41 1.89 -5.74 -2.15
C LEU A 41 2.43 -6.37 -0.85
N ALA A 42 1.58 -6.60 0.16
CA ALA A 42 2.02 -7.12 1.47
C ALA A 42 2.66 -8.52 1.39
N ARG A 43 2.27 -9.30 0.39
CA ARG A 43 2.80 -10.65 0.12
C ARG A 43 3.74 -10.71 -1.09
N ALA A 44 4.12 -9.56 -1.62
CA ALA A 44 5.00 -9.49 -2.78
C ALA A 44 6.47 -9.52 -2.34
N THR A 45 7.30 -10.26 -3.07
CA THR A 45 8.75 -10.16 -2.93
C THR A 45 9.25 -9.07 -3.88
N GLU A 46 9.83 -8.01 -3.32
CA GLU A 46 10.52 -6.94 -4.06
C GLU A 46 11.92 -7.43 -4.52
N THR A 47 12.27 -7.17 -5.77
CA THR A 47 13.59 -7.43 -6.33
C THR A 47 14.04 -6.25 -7.17
N ARG A 48 15.21 -5.72 -6.85
CA ARG A 48 15.80 -4.55 -7.51
C ARG A 48 16.60 -4.98 -8.72
N ASN A 49 16.44 -4.29 -9.85
CA ASN A 49 17.17 -4.56 -11.09
C ASN A 49 17.36 -3.27 -11.91
N THR A 50 18.07 -3.35 -13.02
CA THR A 50 18.26 -2.26 -13.98
C THR A 50 17.49 -2.53 -15.27
N CYS A 51 16.89 -1.49 -15.84
CA CYS A 51 16.12 -1.56 -17.08
C CYS A 51 17.04 -1.83 -18.28
N PRO A 52 16.79 -2.89 -19.08
CA PRO A 52 17.66 -3.29 -20.19
C PRO A 52 17.42 -2.52 -21.50
N TYR A 53 16.49 -1.57 -21.55
CA TYR A 53 16.06 -0.98 -22.83
C TYR A 53 17.00 0.06 -23.43
N CYS A 54 17.59 0.93 -22.60
CA CYS A 54 18.41 2.03 -23.10
C CYS A 54 19.61 2.26 -22.18
N ALA A 55 20.58 3.03 -22.67
CA ALA A 55 21.83 3.31 -21.98
C ALA A 55 21.68 4.13 -20.67
N VAL A 56 20.49 4.66 -20.39
CA VAL A 56 20.21 5.38 -19.13
C VAL A 56 20.27 4.44 -17.93
N ALA A 57 19.98 3.14 -18.13
CA ALA A 57 20.03 2.12 -17.08
C ALA A 57 19.22 2.52 -15.82
N CYS A 58 17.96 2.92 -16.01
CA CYS A 58 17.05 3.24 -14.91
C CYS A 58 16.92 2.06 -13.93
N GLY A 59 16.91 2.33 -12.63
CA GLY A 59 16.64 1.34 -11.61
C GLY A 59 15.15 1.00 -11.56
N VAL A 60 14.84 -0.28 -11.44
CA VAL A 60 13.48 -0.80 -11.37
C VAL A 60 13.29 -1.70 -10.16
N LEU A 61 12.10 -1.65 -9.60
CA LEU A 61 11.61 -2.58 -8.58
C LEU A 61 10.63 -3.54 -9.23
N MET A 62 10.92 -4.83 -9.12
CA MET A 62 10.09 -5.90 -9.63
C MET A 62 9.40 -6.59 -8.46
N TYR A 63 8.07 -6.71 -8.53
CA TYR A 63 7.26 -7.39 -7.54
C TYR A 63 6.84 -8.75 -8.05
N SER A 64 7.21 -9.78 -7.30
CA SER A 64 6.85 -11.16 -7.60
C SER A 64 5.92 -11.73 -6.54
N LEU A 65 4.96 -12.54 -6.99
CA LEU A 65 4.10 -13.29 -6.07
C LEU A 65 4.85 -14.53 -5.59
N GLY A 66 4.94 -14.72 -4.28
CA GLY A 66 5.33 -16.00 -3.71
C GLY A 66 6.24 -15.91 -2.50
N ASP A 67 5.92 -16.73 -1.50
CA ASP A 67 6.66 -16.91 -0.24
C ASP A 67 7.92 -17.79 -0.44
N ARG A 68 8.47 -17.84 -1.67
CA ARG A 68 9.51 -18.79 -2.14
C ARG A 68 9.20 -20.27 -1.86
N ALA A 69 7.96 -20.61 -1.55
CA ALA A 69 7.53 -21.98 -1.31
C ALA A 69 7.59 -22.80 -2.61
N LYS A 70 8.07 -24.05 -2.53
CA LYS A 70 8.26 -24.94 -3.69
C LYS A 70 6.99 -25.19 -4.53
N ASN A 71 5.81 -24.95 -3.96
CA ASN A 71 4.51 -25.21 -4.59
C ASN A 71 3.89 -23.96 -5.24
N ALA A 72 4.53 -22.79 -5.12
CA ALA A 72 4.05 -21.55 -5.72
C ALA A 72 4.93 -21.18 -6.92
N ARG A 73 4.33 -21.04 -8.10
CA ARG A 73 5.04 -20.53 -9.29
C ARG A 73 5.27 -19.04 -9.10
N SER A 74 6.52 -18.64 -8.93
CA SER A 74 6.89 -17.22 -8.87
C SER A 74 6.59 -16.56 -10.22
N SER A 75 5.75 -15.54 -10.21
CA SER A 75 5.49 -14.68 -11.37
C SER A 75 5.62 -13.22 -10.97
N ILE A 76 6.22 -12.43 -11.86
CA ILE A 76 6.36 -10.98 -11.67
C ILE A 76 5.03 -10.37 -12.10
N PHE A 77 4.36 -9.64 -11.22
CA PHE A 77 3.04 -9.07 -11.51
C PHE A 77 3.05 -7.53 -11.60
N HIS A 78 4.12 -6.89 -11.16
CA HIS A 78 4.27 -5.43 -11.26
C HIS A 78 5.73 -5.02 -11.34
N ILE A 79 6.00 -3.92 -12.04
CA ILE A 79 7.31 -3.28 -12.13
C ILE A 79 7.11 -1.77 -12.01
N GLU A 80 7.91 -1.14 -11.17
CA GLU A 80 7.94 0.32 -11.03
C GLU A 80 9.38 0.84 -10.99
N GLY A 81 9.53 2.17 -11.02
CA GLY A 81 10.84 2.80 -10.89
C GLY A 81 11.31 2.76 -9.45
N ASP A 82 12.60 2.52 -9.26
CA ASP A 82 13.22 2.57 -7.94
C ASP A 82 13.40 4.03 -7.47
N PRO A 83 12.73 4.48 -6.38
CA PRO A 83 12.86 5.83 -5.84
C PRO A 83 14.27 6.15 -5.34
N ASP A 84 15.02 5.14 -4.88
CA ASP A 84 16.37 5.31 -4.35
C ASP A 84 17.45 5.33 -5.44
N HIS A 85 17.10 4.96 -6.68
CA HIS A 85 18.06 4.85 -7.75
C HIS A 85 18.47 6.23 -8.29
N PRO A 86 19.79 6.54 -8.36
CA PRO A 86 20.29 7.90 -8.56
C PRO A 86 19.88 8.50 -9.92
N VAL A 87 19.69 7.65 -10.94
CA VAL A 87 19.40 8.07 -12.31
C VAL A 87 17.95 8.50 -12.51
N ASN A 88 17.00 7.75 -11.97
CA ASN A 88 15.59 7.92 -12.30
C ASN A 88 14.69 8.27 -11.11
N ARG A 89 15.14 8.05 -9.87
CA ARG A 89 14.43 8.47 -8.64
C ARG A 89 12.94 8.14 -8.67
N GLY A 90 12.61 6.92 -9.09
CA GLY A 90 11.23 6.41 -9.16
C GLY A 90 10.53 6.60 -10.51
N THR A 91 11.09 7.40 -11.41
CA THR A 91 10.47 7.67 -12.71
C THR A 91 10.80 6.59 -13.75
N LEU A 92 9.85 6.29 -14.65
CA LEU A 92 10.07 5.41 -15.79
C LEU A 92 9.48 6.02 -17.07
N CYS A 93 10.17 5.80 -18.18
CA CYS A 93 9.65 6.08 -19.52
C CYS A 93 8.63 5.00 -19.92
N PRO A 94 7.78 5.20 -20.96
CA PRO A 94 6.79 4.20 -21.38
C PRO A 94 7.39 2.82 -21.71
N LYS A 95 8.63 2.79 -22.22
CA LYS A 95 9.34 1.51 -22.45
C LYS A 95 9.66 0.78 -21.14
N GLY A 96 10.12 1.52 -20.12
CA GLY A 96 10.43 0.96 -18.81
C GLY A 96 9.18 0.50 -18.06
N ALA A 97 8.10 1.30 -18.12
CA ALA A 97 6.82 0.94 -17.52
C ALA A 97 6.18 -0.30 -18.16
N GLY A 98 6.42 -0.52 -19.46
CA GLY A 98 5.93 -1.69 -20.22
C GLY A 98 6.79 -2.96 -20.11
N LEU A 99 7.80 -3.00 -19.23
CA LEU A 99 8.67 -4.19 -19.08
C LEU A 99 7.90 -5.46 -18.72
N ILE A 100 6.77 -5.33 -18.03
CA ILE A 100 5.95 -6.48 -17.63
C ILE A 100 5.36 -7.22 -18.84
N ASP A 101 4.99 -6.51 -19.90
CA ASP A 101 4.41 -7.10 -21.10
C ASP A 101 5.44 -7.95 -21.85
N PHE A 102 6.72 -7.53 -21.83
CA PHE A 102 7.80 -8.32 -22.38
C PHE A 102 8.02 -9.63 -21.62
N ILE A 103 7.84 -9.64 -20.30
CA ILE A 103 7.98 -10.84 -19.46
C ILE A 103 6.83 -11.81 -19.72
N HIS A 104 5.62 -11.31 -19.95
CA HIS A 104 4.42 -12.11 -20.18
C HIS A 104 4.09 -12.34 -21.65
N SER A 105 4.96 -11.93 -22.58
CA SER A 105 4.71 -12.09 -24.00
C SER A 105 4.57 -13.58 -24.38
N PRO A 106 3.55 -13.97 -25.16
CA PRO A 106 3.38 -15.35 -25.61
C PRO A 106 4.48 -15.82 -26.56
N SER A 107 5.20 -14.88 -27.20
CA SER A 107 6.33 -15.17 -28.09
C SER A 107 7.69 -15.24 -27.38
N ARG A 108 7.69 -15.14 -26.04
CA ARG A 108 8.91 -15.21 -25.23
C ARG A 108 9.42 -16.65 -25.18
N LEU A 109 10.71 -16.83 -25.47
CA LEU A 109 11.41 -18.13 -25.43
C LEU A 109 11.49 -18.69 -24.01
#